data_AF-A0A7C2FVJ5-F1
#
_entry.id   AF-A0A7C2FVJ5-F1
#
_cell.length_a   1.000
_cell.length_b   1.000
_cell.length_c   1.000
_cell.angle_alpha   90.00
_cell.angle_beta   90.00
_cell.angle_gamma   90.00
#
_symmetry.space_group_name_H-M   'P 1'
#
loop_
_entity.id
_entity.type
_entity.pdbx_description
1 polymer ?
#
loop_
_entity_poly.entity_id
_entity_poly.type
_entity_poly.pdbx_seq_one_letter_code
_entity_poly.pdbx_strand_id
1 'polypeptide(L)'
;MKSRKGFTLVEILIVVVILGILAAIVIPQFSQASTEAREANLTSSLQSMRAQIELYAMQHLDNEPGTGTASFILCMTGQTDVNGAVWATGVAYGPYMRSIPLNPFNQLMDANRDGTVTVVATGARVAAGLDVTSWTYDTTNGDFYADDSKVSPDLTPHIDY
;
A
#
# COMPACT_ATOMS: atom_id res chain seq x y z
N MET A 1 33.48 55.83 5.65
CA MET A 1 33.59 54.49 5.01
C MET A 1 33.18 53.44 6.03
N LYS A 2 32.12 52.65 5.77
CA LYS A 2 31.71 51.55 6.66
C LYS A 2 32.65 50.36 6.45
N SER A 3 33.36 49.95 7.50
CA SER A 3 34.15 48.71 7.53
C SER A 3 33.23 47.51 7.29
N ARG A 4 33.42 46.80 6.17
CA ARG A 4 32.80 45.49 5.95
C ARG A 4 33.56 44.46 6.81
N LYS A 5 32.92 43.97 7.88
CA LYS A 5 33.42 42.81 8.62
C LYS A 5 33.28 41.59 7.71
N GLY A 6 34.39 40.94 7.37
CA GLY A 6 34.39 39.65 6.69
C GLY A 6 34.15 38.52 7.69
N PHE A 7 33.53 37.43 7.23
CA PHE A 7 33.39 36.19 7.99
C PHE A 7 34.77 35.60 8.29
N THR A 8 34.99 35.14 9.53
CA THR A 8 36.20 34.39 9.87
C THR A 8 36.07 32.92 9.47
N LEU A 9 37.18 32.28 9.12
CA LEU A 9 37.20 30.84 8.83
C LEU A 9 36.77 30.01 10.05
N VAL A 10 37.07 30.49 11.26
CA VAL A 10 36.70 29.83 12.52
C VAL A 10 35.18 29.86 12.74
N GLU A 11 34.51 30.96 12.40
CA GLU A 11 33.04 31.05 12.46
C GLU A 11 32.36 30.05 11.54
N ILE A 12 32.88 29.85 10.32
CA ILE A 12 32.32 28.83 9.42
C ILE A 12 32.64 27.42 9.92
N LEU A 13 33.84 27.20 10.48
CA LEU A 13 34.26 25.90 11.02
C LEU A 13 33.35 25.41 12.15
N ILE A 14 33.06 26.26 13.14
CA ILE A 14 32.20 25.85 14.27
C ILE A 14 30.76 25.57 13.81
N VAL A 15 30.26 26.34 12.83
CA VAL A 15 28.90 26.14 12.27
C VAL A 15 28.78 24.79 11.59
N VAL A 16 29.74 24.41 10.73
CA VAL A 16 29.68 23.10 10.04
C VAL A 16 29.84 21.93 11.02
N VAL A 17 30.60 22.10 12.10
CA VAL A 17 30.72 21.08 13.17
C VAL A 17 29.38 20.88 13.87
N ILE A 18 28.70 21.96 14.26
CA ILE A 18 27.39 21.87 14.92
C ILE A 18 26.35 21.27 13.96
N LEU A 19 26.31 21.71 12.70
CA LEU A 19 25.42 21.13 11.69
C LEU A 19 25.70 19.63 11.45
N GLY A 20 26.97 19.22 11.49
CA GLY A 20 27.36 17.80 11.38
C GLY A 20 26.83 16.95 12.54
N ILE A 21 26.93 17.44 13.78
CA ILE A 21 26.40 16.74 14.97
C ILE A 21 24.88 16.62 14.90
N LEU A 22 24.19 17.71 14.53
CA LEU A 22 22.73 17.70 14.39
C LEU A 22 22.28 16.73 13.28
N ALA A 23 22.95 16.75 12.13
CA ALA A 23 22.63 15.85 11.02
C ALA A 23 22.79 14.37 11.42
N ALA A 24 23.83 14.03 12.19
CA ALA A 24 24.08 12.65 12.64
C ALA A 24 22.96 12.06 13.50
N ILE A 25 22.25 12.89 14.27
CA ILE A 25 21.12 12.46 15.12
C ILE A 25 19.80 12.49 14.33
N VAL A 26 19.57 13.57 13.56
CA VAL A 26 18.28 13.81 12.90
C VAL A 26 18.05 12.86 11.72
N ILE A 27 19.07 12.55 10.93
CA ILE A 27 18.92 11.68 9.74
C ILE A 27 18.39 10.28 10.09
N PRO A 28 19.00 9.52 11.03
CA PRO A 28 18.48 8.19 11.37
C PRO A 28 17.08 8.25 11.99
N GLN A 29 16.81 9.24 12.84
CA GLN A 29 15.49 9.43 13.45
C GLN A 29 14.42 9.70 12.39
N PHE A 30 14.69 10.57 11.43
CA PHE A 30 13.76 10.88 10.35
C PHE A 30 13.51 9.67 9.44
N SER A 31 14.55 8.89 9.13
CA SER A 31 14.42 7.67 8.34
C SER A 31 13.52 6.63 9.02
N GLN A 32 13.65 6.46 10.34
CA GLN A 32 12.80 5.55 11.11
C GLN A 32 11.35 6.04 11.14
N ALA A 33 11.11 7.30 11.49
CA ALA A 33 9.77 7.88 11.52
C ALA A 33 9.07 7.82 10.14
N SER A 34 9.82 8.01 9.05
CA SER A 34 9.29 7.86 7.70
C SER A 34 8.91 6.42 7.37
N THR A 35 9.59 5.43 7.94
CA THR A 35 9.30 4.00 7.72
C THR A 35 8.06 3.61 8.51
N GLU A 36 7.98 3.98 9.79
CA GLU A 36 6.80 3.77 10.64
C GLU A 36 5.53 4.40 10.04
N ALA A 37 5.65 5.60 9.46
CA ALA A 37 4.53 6.24 8.76
C ALA A 37 4.04 5.43 7.54
N ARG A 38 4.96 4.77 6.82
CA ARG A 38 4.61 3.90 5.68
C ARG A 38 3.94 2.62 6.14
N GLU A 39 4.40 2.00 7.23
CA GLU A 39 3.79 0.80 7.83
C GLU A 39 2.37 1.08 8.33
N ALA A 40 2.17 2.22 9.00
CA ALA A 40 0.84 2.64 9.44
C ALA A 40 -0.13 2.85 8.25
N ASN A 41 0.36 3.47 7.17
CA ASN A 41 -0.42 3.62 5.94
C ASN A 41 -0.71 2.29 5.26
N LEU A 42 0.25 1.36 5.26
CA LEU A 42 0.09 0.01 4.69
C LEU A 42 -1.00 -0.75 5.46
N THR A 43 -0.89 -0.77 6.79
CA THR A 43 -1.85 -1.43 7.68
C THR A 43 -3.26 -0.87 7.51
N SER A 44 -3.40 0.46 7.46
CA SER A 44 -4.68 1.13 7.22
C SER A 44 -5.27 0.76 5.85
N SER A 45 -4.44 0.68 4.81
CA SER A 45 -4.87 0.29 3.47
C SER A 45 -5.31 -1.18 3.42
N LEU A 46 -4.57 -2.10 4.07
CA LEU A 46 -4.94 -3.51 4.18
C LEU A 46 -6.28 -3.70 4.91
N GLN A 47 -6.46 -3.03 6.04
CA GLN A 47 -7.72 -3.09 6.81
C GLN A 47 -8.90 -2.57 5.99
N SER A 48 -8.71 -1.45 5.29
CA SER A 48 -9.74 -0.90 4.39
C SER A 48 -10.08 -1.88 3.26
N MET A 49 -9.07 -2.44 2.58
CA MET A 49 -9.27 -3.43 1.51
C MET A 49 -10.05 -4.66 2.00
N ARG A 50 -9.63 -5.25 3.13
CA ARG A 50 -10.28 -6.43 3.72
C ARG A 50 -11.72 -6.18 4.10
N ALA A 51 -12.01 -5.04 4.73
CA ALA A 51 -13.38 -4.67 5.09
C ALA A 51 -14.29 -4.54 3.85
N GLN A 52 -13.75 -4.03 2.74
CA GLN A 52 -14.51 -3.90 1.49
C GLN A 52 -14.71 -5.24 0.78
N ILE A 53 -13.73 -6.14 0.85
CA ILE A 53 -13.84 -7.52 0.35
C ILE A 53 -14.91 -8.29 1.13
N GLU A 54 -14.92 -8.18 2.46
CA GLU A 54 -15.95 -8.79 3.30
C GLU A 54 -17.34 -8.23 2.98
N LEU A 55 -17.45 -6.91 2.82
CA LEU A 55 -18.71 -6.27 2.42
C LEU A 55 -19.18 -6.74 1.04
N TYR A 56 -18.26 -6.98 0.10
CA TYR A 56 -18.58 -7.58 -1.20
C TYR A 56 -19.18 -8.97 -1.01
N ALA A 57 -18.50 -9.86 -0.28
CA ALA A 57 -18.93 -11.23 -0.09
C ALA A 57 -20.34 -11.31 0.54
N MET A 58 -20.61 -10.46 1.54
CA MET A 58 -21.93 -10.35 2.19
C MET A 58 -23.06 -10.00 1.22
N GLN A 59 -22.78 -9.22 0.16
CA GLN A 59 -23.78 -8.80 -0.83
C GLN A 59 -23.89 -9.78 -2.01
N HIS A 60 -22.96 -10.72 -2.12
CA HIS A 60 -22.80 -11.61 -3.27
C HIS A 60 -22.90 -13.09 -2.91
N LEU A 61 -23.73 -13.44 -1.92
CA LEU A 61 -23.97 -14.83 -1.48
C LEU A 61 -22.70 -15.54 -1.00
N ASP A 62 -21.85 -14.83 -0.25
CA ASP A 62 -20.56 -15.29 0.24
C ASP A 62 -19.57 -15.69 -0.88
N ASN A 63 -19.78 -15.17 -2.09
CA ASN A 63 -18.81 -15.30 -3.17
C ASN A 63 -17.73 -14.23 -3.06
N GLU A 64 -16.49 -14.68 -3.09
CA GLU A 64 -15.30 -13.83 -3.10
C GLU A 64 -15.18 -13.04 -4.41
N PRO A 65 -14.80 -11.74 -4.38
CA PRO A 65 -14.64 -10.93 -5.58
C PRO A 65 -13.62 -11.55 -6.55
N GLY A 66 -13.93 -11.60 -7.85
CA GLY A 66 -13.04 -12.20 -8.84
C GLY A 66 -13.14 -13.72 -9.02
N THR A 67 -14.04 -14.40 -8.30
CA THR A 67 -14.38 -15.83 -8.53
C THR A 67 -15.39 -16.03 -9.67
N GLY A 68 -16.19 -15.00 -9.96
CA GLY A 68 -17.20 -15.02 -11.01
C GLY A 68 -16.71 -14.56 -12.38
N THR A 69 -17.59 -13.93 -13.16
CA THR A 69 -17.30 -13.47 -14.53
C THR A 69 -16.49 -12.18 -14.57
N ALA A 70 -16.57 -11.36 -13.52
CA ALA A 70 -15.83 -10.11 -13.40
C ALA A 70 -14.46 -10.32 -12.73
N SER A 71 -13.47 -9.52 -13.10
CA SER A 71 -12.18 -9.51 -12.41
C SER A 71 -12.30 -8.88 -11.02
N PHE A 72 -11.38 -9.22 -10.11
CA PHE A 72 -11.33 -8.62 -8.76
C PHE A 72 -11.42 -7.08 -8.80
N ILE A 73 -10.64 -6.43 -9.67
CA ILE A 73 -10.65 -4.96 -9.77
C ILE A 73 -12.03 -4.45 -10.14
N LEU A 74 -12.72 -5.08 -11.10
CA LEU A 74 -14.07 -4.68 -11.50
C LEU A 74 -15.11 -4.95 -10.42
N CYS A 75 -14.96 -6.04 -9.65
CA CYS A 75 -15.80 -6.32 -8.49
C CYS A 75 -15.67 -5.22 -7.42
N MET A 76 -14.45 -4.69 -7.20
CA MET A 76 -14.19 -3.70 -6.15
C MET A 76 -14.49 -2.26 -6.58
N THR A 77 -14.13 -1.87 -7.80
CA THR A 77 -14.24 -0.47 -8.28
C THR A 77 -15.43 -0.22 -9.19
N GLY A 78 -16.06 -1.28 -9.70
CA GLY A 78 -17.24 -1.24 -10.54
C GLY A 78 -18.51 -1.60 -9.79
N GLN A 79 -19.56 -1.88 -10.56
CA GLN A 79 -20.82 -2.39 -10.03
C GLN A 79 -21.13 -3.76 -10.62
N THR A 80 -21.60 -4.67 -9.78
CA THR A 80 -21.96 -6.05 -10.15
C THR A 80 -23.36 -6.40 -9.62
N ASP A 81 -24.02 -7.39 -10.21
CA ASP A 81 -25.21 -7.98 -9.58
C ASP A 81 -24.85 -8.93 -8.44
N VAL A 82 -25.87 -9.51 -7.80
CA VAL A 82 -25.73 -10.49 -6.71
C VAL A 82 -24.82 -11.70 -7.04
N ASN A 83 -24.59 -12.02 -8.32
CA ASN A 83 -23.74 -13.14 -8.75
C ASN A 83 -22.35 -12.68 -9.21
N GLY A 84 -22.01 -11.40 -9.07
CA GLY A 84 -20.72 -10.85 -9.50
C GLY A 84 -20.61 -10.62 -11.00
N ALA A 85 -21.73 -10.58 -11.73
CA ALA A 85 -21.74 -10.28 -13.15
C ALA A 85 -21.73 -8.77 -13.42
N VAL A 86 -20.83 -8.34 -14.30
CA VAL A 86 -20.81 -6.98 -14.84
C VAL A 86 -21.95 -6.77 -15.84
N TRP A 87 -22.56 -5.58 -15.81
CA TRP A 87 -23.68 -5.19 -16.69
C TRP A 87 -24.93 -6.06 -16.58
N ALA A 88 -25.13 -6.72 -15.45
CA ALA A 88 -26.31 -7.52 -15.21
C ALA A 88 -27.58 -6.65 -15.13
N THR A 89 -28.68 -7.23 -15.61
CA THR A 89 -29.98 -6.55 -15.68
C THR A 89 -30.69 -6.70 -14.33
N GLY A 90 -30.57 -5.71 -13.44
CA GLY A 90 -31.17 -5.80 -12.09
C GLY A 90 -30.60 -4.80 -11.09
N VAL A 91 -30.66 -5.18 -9.81
CA VAL A 91 -30.05 -4.41 -8.71
C VAL A 91 -28.54 -4.53 -8.81
N ALA A 92 -27.88 -3.37 -8.80
CA ALA A 92 -26.43 -3.26 -8.83
C ALA A 92 -25.91 -3.01 -7.41
N TYR A 93 -24.87 -3.75 -7.03
CA TYR A 93 -24.11 -3.59 -5.80
C TYR A 93 -22.76 -2.92 -6.10
N GLY A 94 -22.16 -2.28 -5.09
CA GLY A 94 -20.94 -1.48 -5.25
C GLY A 94 -21.18 -0.09 -5.88
N PRO A 95 -20.10 0.66 -6.17
CA PRO A 95 -18.69 0.27 -5.97
C PRO A 95 -18.31 0.27 -4.49
N TYR A 96 -17.43 -0.64 -4.12
CA TYR A 96 -16.91 -0.77 -2.75
C TYR A 96 -15.72 0.17 -2.51
N MET A 97 -14.99 0.46 -3.58
CA MET A 97 -13.83 1.34 -3.56
C MET A 97 -13.81 2.25 -4.77
N ARG A 98 -13.27 3.46 -4.61
CA ARG A 98 -13.10 4.39 -5.74
C ARG A 98 -11.88 4.03 -6.60
N SER A 99 -10.82 3.57 -5.96
CA SER A 99 -9.58 3.13 -6.57
C SER A 99 -8.84 2.21 -5.62
N ILE A 100 -7.97 1.36 -6.15
CA ILE A 100 -7.09 0.53 -5.33
C ILE A 100 -5.96 1.41 -4.77
N PRO A 101 -5.74 1.45 -3.45
CA PRO A 101 -4.66 2.24 -2.87
C PRO A 101 -3.30 1.75 -3.34
N LEU A 102 -2.31 2.63 -3.37
CA LEU A 102 -0.92 2.25 -3.65
C LEU A 102 -0.28 1.63 -2.41
N ASN A 103 0.56 0.61 -2.61
CA ASN A 103 1.40 0.12 -1.54
C ASN A 103 2.48 1.19 -1.22
N PRO A 104 2.58 1.69 0.03
CA PRO A 104 3.54 2.74 0.41
C PRO A 104 5.02 2.39 0.22
N PHE A 105 5.36 1.10 0.08
CA PHE A 105 6.74 0.61 -0.01
C PHE A 105 7.28 0.46 -1.42
N ASN A 106 6.47 -0.08 -2.34
CA ASN A 106 6.91 -0.30 -3.74
C ASN A 106 6.27 0.67 -4.74
N GLN A 107 5.17 1.34 -4.37
CA GLN A 107 4.44 2.32 -5.18
C GLN A 107 4.11 1.84 -6.60
N LEU A 108 3.94 0.53 -6.80
CA LEU A 108 3.67 -0.06 -8.11
C LEU A 108 2.24 0.25 -8.52
N MET A 109 2.09 0.89 -9.68
CA MET A 109 0.80 1.37 -10.15
C MET A 109 0.48 0.91 -11.56
N ASP A 110 -0.81 0.78 -11.85
CA ASP A 110 -1.32 0.52 -13.19
C ASP A 110 -1.33 1.80 -14.05
N ALA A 111 -1.88 1.71 -15.27
CA ALA A 111 -2.01 2.86 -16.16
C ALA A 111 -2.93 3.98 -15.61
N ASN A 112 -3.81 3.67 -14.66
CA ASN A 112 -4.74 4.59 -14.01
C ASN A 112 -4.17 5.24 -12.74
N ARG A 113 -2.94 4.90 -12.35
CA ARG A 113 -2.29 5.28 -11.08
C ARG A 113 -2.90 4.63 -9.84
N ASP A 114 -3.56 3.50 -10.03
CA ASP A 114 -4.10 2.67 -8.96
C ASP A 114 -3.12 1.56 -8.59
N GLY A 115 -3.21 1.02 -7.37
CA GLY A 115 -2.40 -0.11 -6.93
C GLY A 115 -2.65 -1.34 -7.80
N THR A 116 -1.56 -1.97 -8.27
CA THR A 116 -1.66 -3.24 -9.01
C THR A 116 -2.00 -4.39 -8.06
N VAL A 117 -2.93 -5.26 -8.46
CA VAL A 117 -3.34 -6.43 -7.69
C VAL A 117 -3.10 -7.68 -8.53
N THR A 118 -2.32 -8.62 -8.00
CA THR A 118 -2.24 -9.98 -8.54
C THR A 118 -3.28 -10.86 -7.88
N VAL A 119 -4.13 -11.49 -8.70
CA VAL A 119 -5.13 -12.46 -8.23
C VAL A 119 -4.57 -13.86 -8.37
N VAL A 120 -4.59 -14.64 -7.30
CA VAL A 120 -4.10 -16.03 -7.26
C VAL A 120 -5.21 -16.97 -6.80
N ALA A 121 -5.24 -18.18 -7.38
CA ALA A 121 -6.14 -19.25 -6.96
C ALA A 121 -5.36 -20.25 -6.07
N THR A 122 -5.70 -20.27 -4.77
CA THR A 122 -5.25 -21.19 -3.71
C THR A 122 -3.74 -21.45 -3.62
N GLY A 123 -3.09 -20.91 -2.59
CA GLY A 123 -1.81 -21.42 -2.07
C GLY A 123 -0.57 -21.08 -2.91
N ALA A 124 -0.76 -20.53 -4.12
CA ALA A 124 0.25 -19.76 -4.81
C ALA A 124 0.33 -18.36 -4.18
N ARG A 125 0.78 -18.27 -2.92
CA ARG A 125 1.26 -16.97 -2.41
C ARG A 125 2.34 -16.54 -3.39
N VAL A 126 2.13 -15.44 -4.12
CA VAL A 126 3.24 -14.79 -4.83
C VAL A 126 4.30 -14.58 -3.76
N ALA A 127 5.47 -15.18 -3.93
CA ALA A 127 6.50 -15.17 -2.90
C ALA A 127 6.71 -13.72 -2.46
N ALA A 128 6.56 -13.46 -1.16
CA ALA A 128 6.73 -12.13 -0.59
C ALA A 128 8.06 -11.55 -1.09
N GLY A 129 8.03 -10.32 -1.60
CA GLY A 129 9.25 -9.60 -1.93
C GLY A 129 9.80 -9.79 -3.32
N LEU A 130 8.95 -10.15 -4.28
CA LEU A 130 9.31 -9.97 -5.68
C LEU A 130 9.22 -8.49 -6.11
N ASP A 131 8.50 -7.64 -5.37
CA ASP A 131 8.24 -6.24 -5.72
C ASP A 131 7.76 -6.12 -7.18
N VAL A 132 6.94 -7.09 -7.63
CA VAL A 132 6.40 -7.14 -9.00
C VAL A 132 5.00 -6.55 -9.04
N THR A 133 4.22 -6.68 -7.97
CA THR A 133 2.90 -6.07 -7.83
C THR A 133 2.73 -5.36 -6.50
N SER A 134 1.73 -4.47 -6.38
CA SER A 134 1.48 -3.76 -5.12
C SER A 134 0.83 -4.67 -4.08
N TRP A 135 -0.11 -5.50 -4.51
CA TRP A 135 -0.94 -6.33 -3.64
C TRP A 135 -1.18 -7.71 -4.25
N THR A 136 -1.43 -8.69 -3.38
CA THR A 136 -1.86 -10.04 -3.77
C THR A 136 -3.20 -10.35 -3.12
N TYR A 137 -4.11 -10.95 -3.89
CA TYR A 137 -5.43 -11.39 -3.43
C TYR A 137 -5.65 -12.87 -3.75
N ASP A 138 -6.02 -13.67 -2.75
CA ASP A 138 -6.37 -15.08 -2.92
C ASP A 138 -7.90 -15.25 -3.00
N THR A 139 -8.39 -15.63 -4.17
CA THR A 139 -9.83 -15.83 -4.44
C THR A 139 -10.43 -17.03 -3.73
N THR A 140 -9.61 -17.89 -3.09
CA THR A 140 -10.09 -19.10 -2.43
C THR A 140 -10.51 -18.85 -1.00
N ASN A 141 -9.75 -17.98 -0.32
CA ASN A 141 -9.92 -17.70 1.10
C ASN A 141 -10.38 -16.25 1.36
N GLY A 142 -10.40 -15.40 0.33
CA GLY A 142 -10.68 -13.97 0.47
C GLY A 142 -9.51 -13.17 1.07
N ASP A 143 -8.35 -13.80 1.21
CA ASP A 143 -7.22 -13.18 1.87
C ASP A 143 -6.55 -12.12 0.97
N PHE A 144 -6.25 -10.97 1.57
CA PHE A 144 -5.60 -9.85 0.89
C PHE A 144 -4.30 -9.46 1.60
N TYR A 145 -3.21 -9.39 0.86
CA TYR A 145 -1.85 -9.23 1.38
C TYR A 145 -1.04 -8.19 0.59
N ALA A 146 -0.06 -7.56 1.24
CA ALA A 146 0.92 -6.72 0.59
C ALA A 146 1.95 -7.57 -0.17
N ASP A 147 2.32 -7.16 -1.40
CA ASP A 147 3.44 -7.75 -2.14
C ASP A 147 4.63 -6.79 -2.09
N ASP A 148 5.40 -6.83 -1.00
CA ASP A 148 6.62 -6.04 -0.88
C ASP A 148 7.79 -6.83 -0.27
N SER A 149 9.00 -6.43 -0.63
CA SER A 149 10.26 -7.05 -0.15
C SER A 149 10.70 -6.56 1.21
N LYS A 150 9.93 -5.68 1.84
CA LYS A 150 10.28 -5.14 3.15
C LYS A 150 9.71 -6.04 4.23
N VAL A 151 10.50 -6.16 5.27
CA VAL A 151 10.07 -6.76 6.52
C VAL A 151 9.88 -5.62 7.52
N SER A 152 8.97 -5.85 8.42
CA SER A 152 8.75 -5.00 9.58
C SER A 152 9.97 -4.91 10.50
N PRO A 153 9.95 -4.02 11.51
CA PRO A 153 11.03 -3.92 12.48
C PRO A 153 11.24 -5.21 13.31
N ASP A 154 10.21 -6.05 13.45
CA ASP A 154 10.25 -7.38 14.08
C ASP A 154 10.62 -8.52 13.10
N LEU A 155 11.04 -8.18 11.87
CA LEU A 155 11.44 -9.10 10.81
C LEU A 155 10.31 -9.99 10.29
N THR A 156 9.06 -9.65 10.56
CA THR A 156 7.89 -10.30 9.96
C THR A 156 7.66 -9.71 8.56
N PRO A 157 7.47 -10.53 7.52
CA PRO A 157 7.15 -9.99 6.21
C PRO A 157 5.77 -9.32 6.27
N HIS A 158 5.56 -8.24 5.52
CA HIS A 158 4.30 -7.49 5.54
C HIS A 158 3.07 -8.28 5.07
N ILE A 159 3.28 -9.51 4.61
CA ILE A 159 2.25 -10.47 4.21
C ILE A 159 1.37 -10.97 5.36
N ASP A 160 1.79 -10.82 6.62
CA ASP A 160 1.07 -11.37 7.78
C ASP A 160 0.34 -10.29 8.61
N TYR A 161 0.38 -9.03 8.16
CA TYR A 161 -0.40 -7.92 8.74
C TYR A 161 -1.87 -8.03 8.38
#